data_AF-A0A3Q0JR55-F1
#
_entry.id   AF-A0A3Q0JR55-F1
#
_cell.length_a   1.000
_cell.length_b   1.000
_cell.length_c   1.000
_cell.angle_alpha   90.00
_cell.angle_beta   90.00
_cell.angle_gamma   90.00
#
_symmetry.space_group_name_H-M   'P 1'
#
loop_
_entity.id
_entity.type
_entity.pdbx_description
1 polymer ?
#
loop_
_entity_poly.entity_id
_entity_poly.type
_entity_poly.pdbx_seq_one_letter_code
_entity_poly.pdbx_strand_id
1 'polypeptide(L)'
;MNDILMSRACGNCTSKGVCTTPNAPQCVMGDGYERSILVVNRRMAGPSIQVCKGDTIVVDLHNKMPGRSTTIHWHGLTQRLTPHMDGVPMVTQCPILEGT
;
A
#
# COMPACT_ATOMS: atom_id res chain seq x y z
N MET A 1 -6.54 13.19 5.58
CA MET A 1 -6.00 11.88 6.02
C MET A 1 -5.01 11.51 4.94
N ASN A 2 -3.76 11.97 5.07
CA ASN A 2 -2.85 12.06 3.92
C ASN A 2 -1.82 10.92 3.92
N ASP A 3 -1.58 10.31 5.08
CA ASP A 3 -0.60 9.26 5.23
C ASP A 3 -1.13 7.88 4.79
N ILE A 4 -0.45 7.31 3.80
CA ILE A 4 -0.63 5.94 3.32
C ILE A 4 0.63 5.16 3.68
N LEU A 5 0.48 4.22 4.62
CA LEU A 5 1.54 3.33 5.06
C LEU A 5 1.48 2.00 4.31
N MET A 6 2.57 1.63 3.64
CA MET A 6 2.74 0.29 3.11
C MET A 6 3.56 -0.55 4.08
N SER A 7 2.99 -1.65 4.55
CA SER A 7 3.69 -2.57 5.44
C SER A 7 3.28 -4.01 5.20
N ARG A 8 4.10 -4.93 5.69
CA ARG A 8 3.65 -6.30 5.93
C ARG A 8 2.55 -6.25 7.00
N ALA A 9 1.46 -6.99 6.79
CA ALA A 9 0.43 -7.11 7.82
C ALA A 9 0.96 -7.88 9.04
N CYS A 10 1.73 -8.96 8.83
CA CYS A 10 2.01 -9.90 9.91
C CYS A 10 3.45 -10.44 9.87
N GLY A 11 4.09 -10.59 11.04
CA GLY A 11 5.49 -11.02 11.19
C GLY A 11 5.70 -12.54 11.36
N ASN A 12 4.95 -13.18 12.26
CA ASN A 12 5.08 -14.61 12.59
C ASN A 12 4.08 -15.47 11.82
N CYS A 13 4.27 -15.62 10.51
CA CYS A 13 3.46 -16.50 9.68
C CYS A 13 4.32 -17.60 9.07
N THR A 14 3.69 -18.74 8.75
CA THR A 14 4.34 -19.87 8.07
C THR A 14 4.97 -19.44 6.75
N SER A 15 5.80 -20.30 6.17
CA SER A 15 6.36 -20.09 4.81
C SER A 15 5.29 -19.92 3.72
N LYS A 16 4.07 -20.40 3.97
CA LYS A 16 2.89 -20.20 3.08
C LYS A 16 2.12 -18.90 3.36
N GLY A 17 2.63 -18.05 4.25
CA GLY A 17 2.01 -16.77 4.61
C GLY A 17 0.74 -16.89 5.45
N VAL A 18 0.36 -18.08 5.91
CA VAL A 18 -0.74 -18.31 6.86
C VAL A 18 -0.21 -18.09 8.28
N CYS A 19 -0.89 -17.23 9.04
CA CYS A 19 -0.52 -16.95 10.41
C CYS A 19 -1.21 -17.96 11.33
N THR A 20 -0.43 -18.68 12.13
CA THR A 20 -0.92 -19.83 12.93
C THR A 20 -1.41 -19.41 14.31
N THR A 21 -1.11 -18.19 14.73
CA THR A 21 -1.61 -17.57 15.95
C THR A 21 -2.87 -16.77 15.63
N PRO A 22 -4.04 -17.16 16.14
CA PRO A 22 -5.27 -16.39 15.98
C PRO A 22 -5.12 -15.00 16.60
N ASN A 23 -5.68 -13.97 15.96
CA ASN A 23 -5.66 -12.58 16.41
C ASN A 23 -4.24 -12.02 16.57
N ALA A 24 -3.31 -12.46 15.72
CA ALA A 24 -1.98 -11.88 15.76
C ALA A 24 -2.07 -10.38 15.43
N PRO A 25 -1.40 -9.52 16.23
CA PRO A 25 -1.49 -8.09 16.03
C PRO A 25 -1.00 -7.75 14.63
N GLN A 26 -1.73 -6.85 13.97
CA GLN A 26 -1.43 -6.29 12.65
C GLN A 26 -1.82 -7.18 11.44
N CYS A 27 -2.23 -8.43 11.67
CA CYS A 27 -2.59 -9.39 10.61
C CYS A 27 -3.98 -9.09 10.03
N VAL A 28 -4.19 -9.42 8.75
CA VAL A 28 -5.44 -9.15 8.03
C VAL A 28 -6.02 -10.43 7.44
N MET A 29 -7.35 -10.52 7.41
CA MET A 29 -8.05 -11.63 6.77
C MET A 29 -7.96 -11.50 5.25
N GLY A 30 -7.50 -12.56 4.58
CA GLY A 30 -7.45 -12.60 3.11
C GLY A 30 -8.56 -13.50 2.55
N ASP A 31 -8.44 -14.80 2.78
CA ASP A 31 -9.27 -15.87 2.20
C ASP A 31 -9.97 -16.71 3.28
N GLY A 32 -10.44 -16.05 4.34
CA GLY A 32 -10.96 -16.72 5.54
C GLY A 32 -9.87 -17.16 6.52
N TYR A 33 -8.60 -16.90 6.21
CA TYR A 33 -7.45 -17.07 7.09
C TYR A 33 -6.68 -15.76 7.24
N GLU A 34 -6.00 -15.59 8.37
CA GLU A 34 -5.03 -14.51 8.55
C GLU A 34 -3.83 -14.73 7.64
N ARG A 35 -3.51 -13.71 6.84
CA ARG A 35 -2.43 -13.76 5.86
C ARG A 35 -1.41 -12.65 6.06
N SER A 36 -0.15 -13.00 5.83
CA SER A 36 0.95 -12.04 5.69
C SER A 36 0.98 -11.50 4.26
N ILE A 37 0.12 -10.52 4.01
CA ILE A 37 -0.01 -9.83 2.73
C ILE A 37 0.45 -8.37 2.83
N LEU A 38 0.72 -7.77 1.68
CA LEU A 38 0.99 -6.34 1.59
C LEU A 38 -0.34 -5.60 1.62
N VAL A 39 -0.41 -4.60 2.50
CA VAL A 39 -1.61 -3.79 2.70
C VAL A 39 -1.25 -2.34 2.90
N VAL A 40 -2.20 -1.48 2.54
CA VAL A 40 -2.18 -0.07 2.88
C VAL A 40 -2.87 0.13 4.22
N ASN A 41 -2.23 0.85 5.13
CA ASN A 41 -2.80 1.21 6.45
C ASN A 41 -3.38 0.00 7.21
N ARG A 42 -2.74 -1.18 7.07
CA ARG A 42 -3.17 -2.46 7.68
C ARG A 42 -4.60 -2.87 7.35
N ARG A 43 -5.08 -2.55 6.15
CA ARG A 43 -6.44 -2.89 5.70
C ARG A 43 -6.42 -3.54 4.33
N MET A 44 -7.30 -4.52 4.16
CA MET A 44 -7.66 -5.10 2.88
C MET A 44 -9.19 -5.06 2.73
N ALA A 45 -9.76 -4.31 1.79
CA ALA A 45 -9.11 -3.36 0.89
C ALA A 45 -8.47 -2.15 1.62
N GLY A 46 -7.58 -1.43 0.95
CA GLY A 46 -7.05 -0.16 1.46
C GLY A 46 -8.14 0.90 1.68
N PRO A 47 -7.84 2.01 2.38
CA PRO A 47 -8.79 3.09 2.61
C PRO A 47 -9.24 3.71 1.28
N SER A 48 -10.53 3.98 1.15
CA SER A 48 -11.09 4.67 -0.03
C SER A 48 -10.72 6.16 0.00
N ILE A 49 -10.31 6.69 -1.16
CA ILE A 49 -10.19 8.13 -1.39
C ILE A 49 -11.46 8.56 -2.13
N GLN A 50 -12.25 9.44 -1.51
CA GLN A 50 -13.47 10.00 -2.08
C GLN A 50 -13.32 11.51 -2.16
N VAL A 51 -13.44 12.04 -3.37
CA VAL A 51 -13.25 13.47 -3.66
C VAL A 51 -14.26 13.93 -4.71
N CYS A 52 -14.43 15.24 -4.83
CA CYS A 52 -15.22 15.87 -5.86
C CYS A 52 -14.40 16.11 -7.14
N LYS A 53 -15.09 16.30 -8.26
CA LYS A 53 -14.44 16.68 -9.51
C LYS A 53 -13.76 18.04 -9.36
N GLY A 54 -12.46 18.07 -9.65
CA GLY A 54 -11.64 19.29 -9.58
C GLY A 54 -10.85 19.42 -8.28
N ASP A 55 -11.07 18.53 -7.31
CA ASP A 55 -10.26 18.50 -6.09
C ASP A 55 -8.83 18.06 -6.37
N THR A 56 -7.89 18.62 -5.61
CA THR A 56 -6.50 18.16 -5.59
C THR A 56 -6.32 17.11 -4.51
N ILE A 57 -5.76 15.96 -4.90
CA ILE A 57 -5.42 14.87 -3.99
C ILE A 57 -3.94 14.98 -3.65
N VAL A 58 -3.62 15.03 -2.36
CA VAL A 58 -2.25 14.94 -1.85
C VAL A 58 -2.17 13.72 -0.94
N VAL A 59 -1.26 12.80 -1.28
CA VAL A 59 -1.05 11.55 -0.55
C VAL A 59 0.43 11.43 -0.21
N ASP A 60 0.71 11.31 1.08
CA ASP A 60 2.03 11.07 1.64
C ASP A 60 2.20 9.56 1.83
N LEU A 61 3.01 8.95 0.95
CA LEU A 61 3.23 7.51 0.93
C LEU A 61 4.50 7.16 1.72
N HIS A 62 4.33 6.40 2.80
CA HIS A 62 5.42 5.90 3.63
C HIS A 62 5.64 4.41 3.36
N ASN A 63 6.82 4.03 2.89
CA ASN A 63 7.15 2.63 2.64
C ASN A 63 7.86 2.00 3.84
N LYS A 64 7.16 1.15 4.61
CA LYS A 64 7.74 0.35 5.70
C LYS A 64 7.74 -1.14 5.37
N MET A 65 7.95 -1.50 4.11
CA MET A 65 8.08 -2.89 3.69
C MET A 65 9.55 -3.33 3.72
N PRO A 66 9.92 -4.30 4.57
CA PRO A 66 11.30 -4.77 4.70
C PRO A 66 11.90 -5.26 3.38
N GLY A 67 13.00 -4.64 2.96
CA GLY A 67 13.78 -5.00 1.78
C GLY A 67 13.06 -4.81 0.45
N ARG A 68 11.98 -4.02 0.40
CA ARG A 68 11.16 -3.85 -0.81
C ARG A 68 10.94 -2.38 -1.11
N SER A 69 11.19 -2.02 -2.37
CA SER A 69 10.73 -0.73 -2.91
C SER A 69 9.32 -0.83 -3.48
N THR A 70 8.66 0.30 -3.67
CA THR A 70 7.26 0.32 -4.11
C THR A 70 6.84 1.61 -4.82
N THR A 71 5.69 1.57 -5.47
CA THR A 71 4.97 2.72 -6.04
C THR A 71 3.47 2.50 -5.89
N ILE A 72 2.66 3.57 -6.02
CA ILE A 72 1.20 3.50 -6.12
C ILE A 72 0.78 4.11 -7.45
N HIS A 73 0.04 3.33 -8.24
CA HIS A 73 -0.57 3.81 -9.48
C HIS A 73 -2.05 4.18 -9.25
N TRP A 74 -2.44 5.34 -9.76
CA TRP A 74 -3.81 5.87 -9.65
C TRP A 74 -4.65 5.48 -10.86
N HIS A 75 -5.09 4.23 -10.88
CA HIS A 75 -5.78 3.67 -12.03
C HIS A 75 -6.98 4.52 -12.47
N GLY A 76 -6.99 4.91 -13.75
CA GLY A 76 -8.06 5.71 -14.37
C GLY A 76 -7.85 7.23 -14.31
N LEU A 77 -6.87 7.74 -13.55
CA LEU A 77 -6.49 9.14 -13.65
C LEU A 77 -5.58 9.36 -14.85
N THR A 78 -5.87 10.41 -15.63
CA THR A 78 -5.10 10.72 -16.85
C THR A 78 -3.75 11.39 -16.59
N GLN A 79 -3.54 11.90 -15.38
CA GLN A 79 -2.31 12.60 -14.96
C GLN A 79 -1.89 13.73 -15.91
N ARG A 80 -2.86 14.44 -16.50
CA ARG A 80 -2.60 15.59 -17.38
C ARG A 80 -1.90 16.69 -16.58
N LEU A 81 -0.72 17.11 -17.04
CA LEU A 81 0.20 18.07 -16.39
C LEU A 81 0.95 17.52 -15.16
N THR A 82 0.65 16.30 -14.69
CA THR A 82 1.30 15.66 -13.55
C THR A 82 1.81 14.23 -13.87
N PRO A 83 2.48 13.98 -15.01
CA PRO A 83 2.85 12.62 -15.42
C PRO A 83 3.76 11.90 -14.42
N HIS A 84 4.57 12.65 -13.67
CA HIS A 84 5.45 12.10 -12.62
C HIS A 84 4.66 11.55 -11.41
N MET A 85 3.37 11.84 -11.29
CA MET A 85 2.48 11.33 -10.23
C MET A 85 1.74 10.05 -10.62
N ASP A 86 2.00 9.47 -11.80
CA ASP A 86 1.31 8.27 -12.27
C ASP A 86 1.68 6.99 -11.52
N GLY A 87 2.88 6.93 -10.93
CA GLY A 87 3.27 5.81 -10.08
C GLY A 87 3.76 4.55 -10.80
N VAL A 88 4.20 4.66 -12.05
CA VAL A 88 4.77 3.52 -12.79
C VAL A 88 6.30 3.50 -12.57
N PRO A 89 6.85 2.45 -11.93
CA PRO A 89 8.27 2.40 -11.58
C PRO A 89 9.13 2.36 -12.84
N MET A 90 10.22 3.12 -12.83
CA MET A 90 11.18 3.25 -13.94
C MET A 90 10.60 3.86 -15.23
N VAL A 91 9.37 4.35 -15.20
CA VAL A 91 8.73 5.08 -16.31
C VAL A 91 8.42 6.51 -15.88
N THR A 92 7.62 6.68 -14.82
CA THR A 92 7.21 8.01 -14.35
C THR A 92 7.93 8.43 -13.08
N GLN A 93 8.48 7.49 -12.32
CA GLN A 93 9.26 7.75 -11.11
C GLN A 93 10.22 6.60 -10.76
N CYS A 94 11.23 6.92 -9.93
CA CYS A 94 11.96 5.91 -9.19
C CYS A 94 11.05 5.27 -8.11
N PRO A 95 11.21 3.96 -7.83
CA PRO A 95 10.53 3.33 -6.70
C PRO A 95 10.88 3.98 -5.35
N ILE A 96 9.91 4.09 -4.47
CA ILE A 96 10.09 4.57 -3.10
C ILE A 96 10.76 3.46 -2.30
N LEU A 97 11.93 3.75 -1.74
CA LEU A 97 12.71 2.79 -0.94
C LEU A 97 12.08 2.59 0.44
N GLU A 98 12.43 1.49 1.10
CA GLU A 98 12.04 1.29 2.50
C GLU A 98 12.57 2.43 3.38
N GLY A 99 11.74 2.91 4.30
CA GLY A 99 12.09 3.96 5.27
C GLY A 99 12.01 5.37 4.70
N THR A 100 11.57 5.53 3.45
CA THR A 100 11.26 6.82 2.81
C THR A 100 9.79 7.15 2.90
#